data_AF-B4W3U8-F1
#
_entry.id   AF-B4W3U8-F1
#
_cell.length_a   1.000
_cell.length_b   1.000
_cell.length_c   1.000
_cell.angle_alpha   90.00
_cell.angle_beta   90.00
_cell.angle_gamma   90.00
#
_symmetry.space_group_name_H-M   'P 1'
#
loop_
_entity.id
_entity.type
_entity.pdbx_description
1 polymer ?
#
loop_
_entity_poly.entity_id
_entity_poly.type
_entity_poly.pdbx_seq_one_letter_code
_entity_poly.pdbx_strand_id
1 'polypeptide(L)'
;MAIIALKAWYLQDYEPIRELEKRPHDLRLSKNSLLKSGLRADFLDDSQDVKESEWFGRYLDGETVEFYVEGSGGYAISNIDLISHEIYFTKQEVMAQLDPIIFLSHQTECSRASEALRDSLNDTLESFNQRSRIPLTLEQSRRPAGEPMRLSSTQMRHIRKSLLFVADGTAIAKLDREQTPLMIPNPQVCVEIGYALTSKRREQILLVQMERPDLPGQFPFEVPQHQQLLFRRPEDLQKTLPVVLETLLQRFNLWT
;
A
#
# COMPACT_ATOMS: atom_id res chain seq x y z
N MET A 1 41.60 -3.32 2.62
CA MET A 1 40.56 -2.71 1.76
C MET A 1 39.45 -2.21 2.70
N ALA A 2 39.01 -0.95 2.60
CA ALA A 2 38.02 -0.41 3.54
C ALA A 2 36.68 -1.17 3.39
N ILE A 3 36.17 -1.73 4.48
CA ILE A 3 34.85 -2.37 4.51
C ILE A 3 33.82 -1.24 4.51
N ILE A 4 33.00 -1.18 3.45
CA ILE A 4 31.86 -0.28 3.40
C ILE A 4 30.69 -1.03 4.04
N ALA A 5 30.24 -0.56 5.20
CA ALA A 5 29.09 -1.10 5.91
C ALA A 5 27.80 -0.50 5.33
N LEU A 6 26.83 -1.34 4.97
CA LEU A 6 25.45 -0.96 4.74
C LEU A 6 24.68 -1.10 6.05
N LYS A 7 23.78 -0.16 6.33
CA LYS A 7 22.84 -0.27 7.45
C LYS A 7 21.64 -1.10 7.03
N ALA A 8 21.12 -1.89 7.96
CA ALA A 8 19.89 -2.64 7.80
C ALA A 8 18.99 -2.45 9.04
N TRP A 9 17.70 -2.28 8.79
CA TRP A 9 16.68 -2.07 9.81
C TRP A 9 15.66 -3.20 9.75
N TYR A 10 15.46 -3.87 10.87
CA TYR A 10 14.43 -4.86 11.09
C TYR A 10 13.04 -4.20 10.97
N LEU A 11 12.14 -4.87 10.25
CA LEU A 11 10.78 -4.41 9.97
C LEU A 11 9.78 -5.28 10.75
N GLN A 12 9.54 -4.92 12.00
CA GLN A 12 8.50 -5.58 12.82
C GLN A 12 7.10 -5.14 12.41
N ASP A 13 6.90 -3.83 12.32
CA ASP A 13 5.67 -3.20 11.89
C ASP A 13 5.92 -2.32 10.67
N TYR A 14 4.85 -1.96 9.95
CA TYR A 14 4.98 -0.97 8.88
C TYR A 14 5.45 0.37 9.46
N GLU A 15 6.52 0.87 8.84
CA GLU A 15 7.06 2.21 9.01
C GLU A 15 7.61 2.70 7.66
N PRO A 16 7.30 3.92 7.21
CA PRO A 16 7.88 4.46 5.98
C PRO A 16 9.40 4.53 6.08
N ILE A 17 10.12 4.23 5.00
CA ILE A 17 11.61 4.27 4.97
C ILE A 17 12.17 5.58 5.55
N ARG A 18 11.51 6.72 5.30
CA ARG A 18 11.95 8.03 5.80
C ARG A 18 11.92 8.17 7.32
N GLU A 19 11.01 7.47 7.97
CA GLU A 19 10.92 7.44 9.44
C GLU A 19 11.88 6.36 9.98
N LEU A 20 11.91 5.20 9.33
CA LEU A 20 12.80 4.08 9.67
C LEU A 20 14.28 4.50 9.69
N GLU A 21 14.73 5.27 8.70
CA GLU A 21 16.14 5.74 8.61
C GLU A 21 16.54 6.70 9.75
N LYS A 22 15.59 7.22 10.52
CA LYS A 22 15.88 8.04 11.71
C LYS A 22 16.20 7.19 12.94
N ARG A 23 15.79 5.92 12.96
CA ARG A 23 16.08 4.94 14.02
C ARG A 23 17.52 4.43 13.90
N PRO A 24 18.16 4.03 15.02
CA PRO A 24 19.37 3.21 14.95
C PRO A 24 19.13 1.97 14.07
N HIS A 25 20.15 1.59 13.30
CA HIS A 25 20.10 0.36 12.51
C HIS A 25 20.24 -0.84 13.44
N ASP A 26 19.66 -1.97 13.04
CA ASP A 26 19.68 -3.22 13.81
C ASP A 26 20.82 -4.14 13.40
N LEU A 27 21.34 -3.95 12.18
CA LEU A 27 22.40 -4.80 11.63
C LEU A 27 23.25 -4.01 10.63
N ARG A 28 24.54 -4.32 10.57
CA ARG A 28 25.49 -3.82 9.57
C ARG A 28 25.93 -4.96 8.67
N LEU A 29 25.87 -4.71 7.37
CA LEU A 29 26.21 -5.69 6.34
C LEU A 29 27.40 -5.21 5.51
N SER A 30 28.28 -6.12 5.12
CA SER A 30 29.36 -5.82 4.18
C SER A 30 28.81 -5.56 2.78
N LYS A 31 28.93 -4.32 2.27
CA LYS A 31 28.46 -3.95 0.91
C LYS A 31 29.06 -4.85 -0.19
N ASN A 32 30.28 -5.33 0.03
CA ASN A 32 31.00 -6.14 -0.94
C ASN A 32 30.40 -7.55 -1.12
N SER A 33 29.59 -8.00 -0.17
CA SER A 33 29.03 -9.35 -0.12
C SER A 33 27.61 -9.43 -0.72
N LEU A 34 26.69 -8.55 -0.30
CA LEU A 34 25.23 -8.60 -0.58
C LEU A 34 24.84 -8.83 -2.05
N LEU A 35 25.61 -8.31 -3.01
CA LEU A 35 25.29 -8.37 -4.44
C LEU A 35 26.16 -9.32 -5.26
N LYS A 36 27.31 -9.77 -4.73
CA LYS A 36 28.25 -10.60 -5.51
C LYS A 36 27.96 -12.10 -5.41
N SER A 37 27.28 -12.55 -4.37
CA SER A 37 27.15 -13.99 -4.01
C SER A 37 25.72 -14.52 -4.03
N GLY A 38 24.76 -13.81 -4.63
CA GLY A 38 23.38 -14.28 -4.71
C GLY A 38 22.61 -14.08 -3.39
N LEU A 39 22.53 -12.83 -2.92
CA LEU A 39 21.78 -12.43 -1.72
C LEU A 39 22.33 -12.93 -0.38
N ARG A 40 23.56 -13.47 -0.37
CA ARG A 40 24.34 -13.67 0.85
C ARG A 40 25.08 -12.40 1.21
N ALA A 41 25.09 -12.01 2.47
CA ALA A 41 25.96 -10.99 3.02
C ALA A 41 26.72 -11.46 4.25
N ASP A 42 27.87 -10.86 4.50
CA ASP A 42 28.57 -11.01 5.77
C ASP A 42 28.07 -9.89 6.71
N PHE A 43 27.59 -10.24 7.90
CA PHE A 43 27.20 -9.26 8.91
C PHE A 43 28.42 -8.85 9.75
N LEU A 44 28.46 -7.59 10.18
CA LEU A 44 29.64 -6.97 10.77
C LEU A 44 29.54 -6.82 12.30
N ASP A 45 28.38 -7.07 12.87
CA ASP A 45 28.12 -7.00 14.30
C ASP A 45 28.61 -8.25 15.03
N ASP A 46 28.77 -8.15 16.35
CA ASP A 46 29.21 -9.27 17.17
C ASP A 46 28.12 -10.37 17.18
N SER A 47 28.55 -11.62 17.07
CA SER A 47 27.63 -12.76 17.06
C SER A 47 26.81 -12.88 18.34
N GLN A 48 27.30 -12.38 19.48
CA GLN A 48 26.55 -12.33 20.72
C GLN A 48 25.48 -11.25 20.69
N ASP A 49 25.79 -10.05 20.18
CA ASP A 49 24.80 -8.97 20.01
C ASP A 49 23.66 -9.41 19.08
N VAL A 50 23.99 -10.13 18.00
CA VAL A 50 23.00 -10.72 17.08
C VAL A 50 22.10 -11.72 17.81
N LYS A 51 22.66 -12.60 18.65
CA LYS A 51 21.87 -13.60 19.42
C LYS A 51 20.91 -12.97 20.41
N GLU A 52 21.27 -11.83 20.97
CA GLU A 52 20.46 -11.11 21.96
C GLU A 52 19.38 -10.23 21.31
N SER A 53 19.42 -10.05 19.99
CA SER A 53 18.45 -9.24 19.26
C SER A 53 17.06 -9.91 19.17
N GLU A 54 16.01 -9.09 19.24
CA GLU A 54 14.63 -9.57 19.13
C GLU A 54 14.37 -10.26 17.79
N TRP A 55 14.89 -9.70 16.70
CA TRP A 55 14.67 -10.23 15.36
C TRP A 55 15.30 -11.62 15.19
N PHE A 56 16.42 -11.91 15.85
CA PHE A 56 17.05 -13.22 15.80
C PHE A 56 16.23 -14.26 16.59
N GLY A 57 15.68 -13.88 17.74
CA GLY A 57 14.73 -14.72 18.48
C GLY A 57 13.54 -15.14 17.62
N ARG A 58 12.90 -14.18 16.94
CA ARG A 58 11.79 -14.44 16.00
C ARG A 58 12.19 -15.33 14.82
N TYR A 59 13.40 -15.15 14.31
CA TYR A 59 13.94 -16.05 13.28
C TYR A 59 14.04 -17.50 13.78
N LEU A 60 14.51 -17.71 15.01
CA LEU A 60 14.59 -19.05 15.62
C LEU A 60 13.21 -19.66 15.86
N ASP A 61 12.20 -18.84 16.15
CA ASP A 61 10.80 -19.25 16.27
C ASP A 61 10.15 -19.60 14.92
N GLY A 62 10.87 -19.40 13.81
CA GLY A 62 10.43 -19.71 12.45
C GLY A 62 9.57 -18.61 11.81
N GLU A 63 9.53 -17.41 12.41
CA GLU A 63 8.85 -16.26 11.81
C GLU A 63 9.61 -15.73 10.58
N THR A 64 8.87 -15.10 9.66
CA THR A 64 9.50 -14.38 8.55
C THR A 64 10.05 -13.05 9.06
N VAL A 65 11.38 -12.92 9.07
CA VAL A 65 12.07 -11.72 9.54
C VAL A 65 12.47 -10.86 8.34
N GLU A 66 11.89 -9.67 8.24
CA GLU A 66 12.13 -8.72 7.15
C GLU A 66 13.06 -7.58 7.55
N PHE A 67 13.90 -7.15 6.61
CA PHE A 67 14.81 -6.02 6.75
C PHE A 67 14.68 -5.07 5.56
N TYR A 68 14.75 -3.77 5.84
CA TYR A 68 15.15 -2.79 4.84
C TYR A 68 16.67 -2.63 4.88
N VAL A 69 17.33 -2.81 3.75
CA VAL A 69 18.78 -2.60 3.59
C VAL A 69 19.01 -1.30 2.82
N GLU A 70 19.83 -0.42 3.39
CA GLU A 70 20.14 0.93 2.90
C GLU A 70 20.43 0.93 1.39
N GLY A 71 19.61 1.64 0.63
CA GLY A 71 19.73 1.80 -0.82
C GLY A 71 19.51 0.52 -1.66
N SER A 72 19.29 -0.64 -1.04
CA SER A 72 19.18 -1.94 -1.72
C SER A 72 17.74 -2.47 -1.76
N GLY A 73 16.92 -2.11 -0.77
CA GLY A 73 15.50 -2.44 -0.72
C GLY A 73 15.14 -3.41 0.40
N GLY A 74 14.03 -4.14 0.22
CA GLY A 74 13.50 -5.08 1.19
C GLY A 74 14.00 -6.50 1.01
N TYR A 75 14.28 -7.17 2.12
CA TYR A 75 14.79 -8.53 2.14
C TYR A 75 14.20 -9.30 3.32
N ALA A 76 13.93 -10.59 3.14
CA ALA A 76 13.62 -11.50 4.23
C ALA A 76 14.82 -12.40 4.52
N ILE A 77 15.10 -12.68 5.79
CA ILE A 77 16.13 -13.66 6.18
C ILE A 77 15.68 -15.04 5.73
N SER A 78 16.55 -15.72 5.00
CA SER A 78 16.36 -17.11 4.56
C SER A 78 17.21 -18.09 5.35
N ASN A 79 18.41 -17.67 5.76
CA ASN A 79 19.26 -18.42 6.68
C ASN A 79 20.28 -17.49 7.35
N ILE A 80 20.85 -17.91 8.47
CA ILE A 80 21.95 -17.21 9.13
C ILE A 80 22.91 -18.24 9.73
N ASP A 81 24.22 -18.01 9.54
CA ASP A 81 25.29 -18.77 10.16
C ASP A 81 26.17 -17.83 10.98
N LEU A 82 26.04 -17.96 12.30
CA LEU A 82 26.77 -17.14 13.26
C LEU A 82 28.26 -17.50 13.34
N ILE A 83 28.65 -18.72 12.95
CA ILE A 83 30.06 -19.15 13.03
C ILE A 83 30.86 -18.48 11.92
N SER A 84 30.28 -18.42 10.71
CA SER A 84 30.91 -17.80 9.54
C SER A 84 30.60 -16.31 9.39
N HIS A 85 29.74 -15.75 10.26
CA HIS A 85 29.23 -14.38 10.17
C HIS A 85 28.45 -14.11 8.87
N GLU A 86 27.71 -15.10 8.40
CA GLU A 86 26.99 -15.06 7.13
C GLU A 86 25.47 -14.97 7.34
N ILE A 87 24.80 -14.19 6.51
CA ILE A 87 23.35 -14.11 6.44
C ILE A 87 22.91 -14.23 4.99
N TYR A 88 21.84 -14.98 4.77
CA TYR A 88 21.27 -15.27 3.46
C TYR A 88 19.90 -14.62 3.38
N PHE A 89 19.67 -13.87 2.31
CA PHE A 89 18.42 -13.15 2.10
C PHE A 89 17.65 -13.67 0.89
N THR A 90 16.35 -13.45 0.92
CA THR A 90 15.49 -13.46 -0.27
C THR A 90 14.98 -12.05 -0.50
N LYS A 91 15.11 -11.53 -1.72
CA LYS A 91 14.61 -10.19 -2.06
C LYS A 91 13.10 -10.18 -2.02
N GLN A 92 12.51 -9.22 -1.31
CA GLN A 92 11.06 -9.08 -1.19
C GLN A 92 10.60 -7.63 -1.34
N GLU A 93 9.37 -7.45 -1.79
CA GLU A 93 8.69 -6.16 -1.71
C GLU A 93 8.18 -5.94 -0.29
N VAL A 94 8.94 -5.18 0.50
CA VAL A 94 8.59 -4.80 1.87
C VAL A 94 7.66 -3.59 1.90
N MET A 95 6.77 -3.58 2.90
CA MET A 95 5.76 -2.52 3.05
C MET A 95 6.35 -1.15 3.33
N ALA A 96 7.55 -1.08 3.95
CA ALA A 96 8.24 0.18 4.28
C ALA A 96 8.46 1.10 3.06
N GLN A 97 8.40 0.54 1.86
CA GLN A 97 8.47 1.31 0.62
C GLN A 97 7.23 2.15 0.33
N LEU A 98 6.11 1.91 1.01
CA LEU A 98 4.86 2.64 0.83
C LEU A 98 4.86 3.91 1.67
N ASP A 99 4.22 4.95 1.15
CA ASP A 99 3.98 6.22 1.82
C ASP A 99 2.61 6.13 2.55
N PRO A 100 2.43 6.78 3.72
CA PRO A 100 1.22 6.70 4.55
C PRO A 100 0.07 7.52 3.95
N ILE A 101 -0.29 7.19 2.72
CA ILE A 101 -1.21 7.91 1.86
C ILE A 101 -2.37 6.99 1.51
N ILE A 102 -3.59 7.51 1.57
CA ILE A 102 -4.75 6.96 0.86
C ILE A 102 -4.92 7.77 -0.42
N PHE A 103 -4.83 7.12 -1.57
CA PHE A 103 -4.99 7.79 -2.86
C PHE A 103 -6.43 7.65 -3.35
N LEU A 104 -7.12 8.76 -3.61
CA LEU A 104 -8.48 8.81 -4.13
C LEU A 104 -8.49 9.16 -5.62
N SER A 105 -8.97 8.23 -6.43
CA SER A 105 -9.36 8.44 -7.82
C SER A 105 -10.86 8.77 -7.87
N HIS A 106 -11.19 10.06 -8.03
CA HIS A 106 -12.57 10.58 -7.98
C HIS A 106 -13.13 10.90 -9.36
N GLN A 107 -14.44 11.03 -9.54
CA GLN A 107 -15.02 11.50 -10.80
C GLN A 107 -15.67 12.87 -10.62
N THR A 108 -16.06 13.52 -11.71
CA THR A 108 -16.73 14.84 -11.65
C THR A 108 -18.16 14.82 -12.20
N GLU A 109 -18.54 13.73 -12.87
CA GLU A 109 -19.84 13.55 -13.52
C GLU A 109 -20.95 13.20 -12.52
N CYS A 110 -20.58 12.66 -11.36
CA CYS A 110 -21.50 12.39 -10.25
C CYS A 110 -20.99 13.05 -8.96
N SER A 111 -21.18 14.37 -8.84
CA SER A 111 -20.72 15.15 -7.68
C SER A 111 -21.20 14.56 -6.36
N ARG A 112 -22.46 14.11 -6.28
CA ARG A 112 -23.04 13.49 -5.09
C ARG A 112 -22.24 12.26 -4.61
N ALA A 113 -21.79 11.40 -5.51
CA ALA A 113 -21.02 10.21 -5.14
C ALA A 113 -19.60 10.60 -4.71
N SER A 114 -18.95 11.47 -5.49
CA SER A 114 -17.56 11.85 -5.24
C SER A 114 -17.39 12.74 -4.01
N GLU A 115 -18.33 13.65 -3.72
CA GLU A 115 -18.36 14.44 -2.49
C GLU A 115 -18.59 13.54 -1.28
N ALA A 116 -19.60 12.67 -1.32
CA ALA A 116 -19.88 11.72 -0.23
C ALA A 116 -18.66 10.84 0.09
N LEU A 117 -17.97 10.35 -0.94
CA LEU A 117 -16.77 9.53 -0.77
C LEU A 117 -15.61 10.34 -0.19
N ARG A 118 -15.33 11.52 -0.73
CA ARG A 118 -14.24 12.38 -0.26
C ARG A 118 -14.44 12.81 1.19
N ASP A 119 -15.65 13.23 1.53
CA ASP A 119 -15.97 13.74 2.88
C ASP A 119 -15.90 12.59 3.89
N SER A 120 -16.49 11.43 3.57
CA SER A 120 -16.38 10.22 4.40
C SER A 120 -14.92 9.76 4.59
N LEU A 121 -14.09 9.84 3.55
CA LEU A 121 -12.65 9.55 3.65
C LEU A 121 -11.93 10.52 4.60
N ASN A 122 -12.19 11.83 4.48
CA ASN A 122 -11.59 12.82 5.36
C ASN A 122 -11.99 12.60 6.83
N ASP A 123 -13.30 12.42 7.10
CA ASP A 123 -13.82 12.18 8.45
C ASP A 123 -13.22 10.91 9.06
N THR A 124 -13.11 9.85 8.25
CA THR A 124 -12.50 8.58 8.69
C THR A 124 -11.03 8.75 9.02
N LEU A 125 -10.28 9.45 8.18
CA LEU A 125 -8.85 9.69 8.40
C LEU A 125 -8.59 10.57 9.61
N GLU A 126 -9.43 11.57 9.86
CA GLU A 126 -9.35 12.39 11.07
C GLU A 126 -9.52 11.51 12.32
N SER A 127 -10.52 10.62 12.34
CA SER A 127 -10.72 9.67 13.43
C SER A 127 -9.55 8.69 13.59
N PHE A 128 -9.04 8.14 12.49
CA PHE A 128 -7.92 7.19 12.51
C PHE A 128 -6.63 7.83 13.04
N ASN A 129 -6.35 9.06 12.62
CA ASN A 129 -5.15 9.79 13.03
C ASN A 129 -5.10 10.13 14.52
N GLN A 130 -6.22 10.06 15.25
CA GLN A 130 -6.24 10.21 16.70
C GLN A 130 -5.60 9.03 17.44
N ARG A 131 -5.56 7.85 16.81
CA ARG A 131 -5.06 6.58 17.39
C ARG A 131 -3.99 5.90 16.54
N SER A 132 -3.55 6.54 15.46
CA SER A 132 -2.57 5.99 14.53
C SER A 132 -1.16 6.32 14.99
N ARG A 133 -0.26 5.33 14.95
CA ARG A 133 1.20 5.50 15.14
C ARG A 133 1.79 6.44 14.08
N ILE A 134 1.23 6.42 12.86
CA ILE A 134 1.71 7.19 11.71
C ILE A 134 0.53 7.97 11.12
N PRO A 135 0.64 9.30 10.95
CA PRO A 135 -0.43 10.09 10.38
C PRO A 135 -0.67 9.73 8.90
N LEU A 136 -1.92 9.41 8.58
CA LEU A 136 -2.40 9.14 7.23
C LEU A 136 -2.86 10.41 6.55
N THR A 137 -2.55 10.56 5.26
CA THR A 137 -3.02 11.68 4.44
C THR A 137 -3.88 11.21 3.26
N LEU A 138 -4.82 12.07 2.83
CA LEU A 138 -5.60 11.86 1.63
C LEU A 138 -4.97 12.62 0.45
N GLU A 139 -4.60 11.90 -0.60
CA GLU A 139 -4.15 12.47 -1.87
C GLU A 139 -5.18 12.19 -2.95
N GLN A 140 -5.46 13.19 -3.79
CA GLN A 140 -6.50 13.08 -4.81
C GLN A 140 -5.91 13.12 -6.23
N SER A 141 -6.54 12.38 -7.14
CA SER A 141 -6.23 12.42 -8.56
C SER A 141 -6.35 13.85 -9.12
N ARG A 142 -5.34 14.28 -9.87
CA ARG A 142 -5.40 15.53 -10.65
C ARG A 142 -6.18 15.25 -11.93
N ARG A 143 -7.28 15.97 -12.13
CA ARG A 143 -8.14 15.85 -13.31
C ARG A 143 -7.70 16.86 -14.38
N PRO A 144 -7.51 16.45 -15.65
CA PRO A 144 -7.17 17.37 -16.72
C PRO A 144 -8.35 18.31 -17.01
N ALA A 145 -8.06 19.59 -17.24
CA ALA A 145 -9.08 20.59 -17.58
C ALA A 145 -9.42 20.53 -19.07
N GLY A 146 -10.18 19.51 -19.48
CA GLY A 146 -10.64 19.35 -20.87
C GLY A 146 -9.62 18.71 -21.83
N GLU A 147 -8.48 18.25 -21.31
CA GLU A 147 -7.47 17.52 -22.09
C GLU A 147 -7.61 15.99 -21.91
N PRO A 148 -7.16 15.18 -22.89
CA PRO A 148 -7.04 13.73 -22.71
C PRO A 148 -6.20 13.39 -21.49
N MET A 149 -6.61 12.37 -20.75
CA MET A 149 -5.88 11.96 -19.56
C MET A 149 -4.52 11.37 -19.91
N ARG A 150 -3.47 11.94 -19.31
CA ARG A 150 -2.15 11.34 -19.23
C ARG A 150 -1.75 11.17 -17.78
N LEU A 151 -1.47 9.94 -17.37
CA LEU A 151 -0.92 9.66 -16.05
C LEU A 151 0.48 10.26 -15.92
N SER A 152 0.62 11.30 -15.10
CA SER A 152 1.92 11.89 -14.79
C SER A 152 2.78 10.92 -13.98
N SER A 153 4.11 11.04 -14.07
CA SER A 153 5.04 10.24 -13.26
C SER A 153 4.77 10.38 -11.75
N THR A 154 4.39 11.59 -11.32
CA THR A 154 4.01 11.88 -9.93
C THR A 154 2.74 11.14 -9.52
N GLN A 155 1.69 11.18 -10.33
CA GLN A 155 0.42 10.50 -10.05
C GLN A 155 0.59 8.98 -10.05
N MET A 156 1.32 8.42 -11.03
CA MET A 156 1.69 7.01 -11.04
C MET A 156 2.49 6.62 -9.79
N ARG A 157 3.42 7.47 -9.35
CA ARG A 157 4.16 7.24 -8.11
C ARG A 157 3.23 7.24 -6.90
N HIS A 158 2.31 8.20 -6.77
CA HIS A 158 1.36 8.25 -5.66
C HIS A 158 0.44 7.02 -5.62
N ILE A 159 -0.10 6.60 -6.78
CA ILE A 159 -0.90 5.37 -6.86
C ILE A 159 -0.08 4.16 -6.40
N ARG A 160 1.12 3.98 -6.95
CA ARG A 160 1.97 2.83 -6.62
C ARG A 160 2.37 2.84 -5.13
N LYS A 161 2.73 4.00 -4.59
CA LYS A 161 3.31 4.15 -3.25
C LYS A 161 2.28 4.31 -2.13
N SER A 162 1.01 4.62 -2.41
CA SER A 162 0.00 4.74 -1.36
C SER A 162 -0.20 3.43 -0.59
N LEU A 163 -0.65 3.50 0.66
CA LEU A 163 -1.07 2.32 1.42
C LEU A 163 -2.29 1.67 0.78
N LEU A 164 -3.24 2.51 0.38
CA LEU A 164 -4.50 2.13 -0.26
C LEU A 164 -4.78 3.03 -1.46
N PHE A 165 -5.34 2.43 -2.50
CA PHE A 165 -5.92 3.12 -3.65
C PHE A 165 -7.44 2.94 -3.59
N VAL A 166 -8.17 4.06 -3.55
CA VAL A 166 -9.63 4.09 -3.49
C VAL A 166 -10.13 4.72 -4.79
N ALA A 167 -11.02 4.04 -5.50
CA ALA A 167 -11.61 4.53 -6.75
C ALA A 167 -13.11 4.71 -6.64
N ASP A 168 -13.61 5.84 -7.15
CA ASP A 168 -15.03 6.07 -7.36
C ASP A 168 -15.50 5.37 -8.64
N GLY A 169 -16.02 4.16 -8.48
CA GLY A 169 -16.58 3.36 -9.57
C GLY A 169 -18.04 3.65 -9.87
N THR A 170 -18.61 4.77 -9.39
CA THR A 170 -20.02 5.09 -9.69
C THR A 170 -20.22 5.23 -11.22
N ALA A 171 -21.28 4.62 -11.75
CA ALA A 171 -21.55 4.68 -13.18
C ALA A 171 -21.95 6.10 -13.63
N ILE A 172 -21.41 6.52 -14.78
CA ILE A 172 -21.75 7.80 -15.43
C ILE A 172 -22.75 7.61 -16.56
N ALA A 173 -22.77 6.43 -17.16
CA ALA A 173 -23.69 6.06 -18.22
C ALA A 173 -23.98 4.56 -18.19
N LYS A 174 -24.89 4.12 -19.06
CA LYS A 174 -25.14 2.70 -19.34
C LYS A 174 -25.17 2.47 -20.85
N LEU A 175 -24.84 1.26 -21.24
CA LEU A 175 -25.05 0.74 -22.60
C LEU A 175 -26.07 -0.38 -22.51
N ASP A 176 -27.19 -0.23 -23.21
CA ASP A 176 -28.20 -1.27 -23.27
C ASP A 176 -27.65 -2.49 -24.03
N ARG A 177 -27.72 -3.66 -23.41
CA ARG A 177 -27.37 -4.96 -24.00
C ARG A 177 -28.57 -5.90 -23.87
N GLU A 178 -28.62 -6.92 -24.71
CA GLU A 178 -29.75 -7.85 -24.80
C GLU A 178 -30.11 -8.55 -23.48
N GLN A 179 -29.13 -8.80 -22.59
CA GLN A 179 -29.34 -9.51 -21.33
C GLN A 179 -29.39 -8.55 -20.13
N THR A 180 -28.30 -7.83 -19.89
CA THR A 180 -28.16 -6.90 -18.77
C THR A 180 -27.46 -5.64 -19.25
N PRO A 181 -28.00 -4.44 -19.00
CA PRO A 181 -27.31 -3.19 -19.32
C PRO A 181 -25.90 -3.19 -18.72
N LEU A 182 -24.93 -2.71 -19.50
CA LEU A 182 -23.55 -2.53 -19.06
C LEU A 182 -23.40 -1.14 -18.46
N MET A 183 -22.96 -1.05 -17.21
CA MET A 183 -22.58 0.23 -16.62
C MET A 183 -21.28 0.74 -17.22
N ILE A 184 -21.21 2.05 -17.46
CA ILE A 184 -20.01 2.74 -17.94
C ILE A 184 -19.50 3.63 -16.80
N PRO A 185 -18.40 3.24 -16.12
CA PRO A 185 -17.70 4.10 -15.17
C PRO A 185 -16.96 5.24 -15.87
N ASN A 186 -16.49 6.21 -15.09
CA ASN A 186 -15.66 7.30 -15.60
C ASN A 186 -14.36 6.75 -16.25
N PRO A 187 -14.05 7.08 -17.53
CA PRO A 187 -12.86 6.59 -18.21
C PRO A 187 -11.54 6.99 -17.56
N GLN A 188 -11.47 8.16 -16.94
CA GLN A 188 -10.28 8.65 -16.24
C GLN A 188 -10.00 7.83 -14.99
N VAL A 189 -11.05 7.51 -14.22
CA VAL A 189 -10.96 6.58 -13.08
C VAL A 189 -10.53 5.20 -13.57
N CYS A 190 -11.08 4.70 -14.68
CA CYS A 190 -10.68 3.41 -15.25
C CYS A 190 -9.19 3.31 -15.61
N VAL A 191 -8.61 4.39 -16.16
CA VAL A 191 -7.17 4.43 -16.45
C VAL A 191 -6.34 4.29 -15.17
N GLU A 192 -6.75 4.94 -14.09
CA GLU A 192 -6.08 4.82 -12.78
C GLU A 192 -6.28 3.46 -12.13
N ILE A 193 -7.50 2.90 -12.20
CA ILE A 193 -7.79 1.53 -11.74
C ILE A 193 -6.90 0.54 -12.49
N GLY A 194 -6.81 0.64 -13.83
CA GLY A 194 -5.96 -0.24 -14.64
C GLY A 194 -4.48 -0.16 -14.23
N TYR A 195 -3.98 1.05 -13.96
CA TYR A 195 -2.62 1.20 -13.43
C TYR A 195 -2.48 0.63 -12.00
N ALA A 196 -3.45 0.85 -11.12
CA ALA A 196 -3.43 0.31 -9.76
C ALA A 196 -3.42 -1.22 -9.76
N LEU A 197 -4.25 -1.86 -10.58
CA LEU A 197 -4.34 -3.33 -10.72
C LEU A 197 -3.02 -3.98 -11.18
N THR A 198 -2.17 -3.24 -11.89
CA THR A 198 -0.86 -3.73 -12.37
C THR A 198 0.30 -3.38 -11.44
N SER A 199 0.15 -2.36 -10.59
CA SER A 199 1.24 -1.82 -9.77
C SER A 199 1.07 -2.00 -8.27
N LYS A 200 -0.10 -2.48 -7.81
CA LYS A 200 -0.40 -2.74 -6.40
C LYS A 200 -0.89 -4.16 -6.19
N ARG A 201 -0.82 -4.62 -4.94
CA ARG A 201 -1.51 -5.85 -4.53
C ARG A 201 -3.02 -5.61 -4.48
N ARG A 202 -3.81 -6.66 -4.73
CA ARG A 202 -5.27 -6.55 -4.84
C ARG A 202 -5.90 -6.00 -3.57
N GLU A 203 -5.42 -6.45 -2.41
CA GLU A 203 -5.88 -6.02 -1.08
C GLU A 203 -5.61 -4.54 -0.78
N GLN A 204 -4.85 -3.84 -1.63
CA GLN A 204 -4.58 -2.41 -1.50
C GLN A 204 -5.48 -1.56 -2.42
N ILE A 205 -6.50 -2.16 -3.02
CA ILE A 205 -7.42 -1.50 -3.96
C ILE A 205 -8.84 -1.63 -3.41
N LEU A 206 -9.52 -0.50 -3.26
CA LEU A 206 -10.92 -0.42 -2.85
C LEU A 206 -11.71 0.31 -3.95
N LEU A 207 -12.74 -0.34 -4.46
CA LEU A 207 -13.69 0.24 -5.40
C LEU A 207 -14.95 0.63 -4.66
N VAL A 208 -15.28 1.92 -4.62
CA VAL A 208 -16.48 2.43 -3.97
C VAL A 208 -17.46 2.89 -5.04
N GLN A 209 -18.71 2.46 -4.95
CA GLN A 209 -19.73 2.77 -5.95
C GLN A 209 -21.02 3.20 -5.30
N MET A 210 -21.54 4.33 -5.74
CA MET A 210 -22.90 4.72 -5.40
C MET A 210 -23.89 3.95 -6.30
N GLU A 211 -24.86 3.28 -5.70
CA GLU A 211 -25.96 2.67 -6.45
C GLU A 211 -26.84 3.76 -7.06
N ARG A 212 -26.97 3.71 -8.39
CA ARG A 212 -27.76 4.65 -9.19
C ARG A 212 -28.99 3.94 -9.75
N PRO A 213 -30.20 4.15 -9.19
CA PRO A 213 -31.42 3.51 -9.69
C PRO A 213 -31.73 3.84 -11.15
N ASP A 214 -31.26 5.00 -11.64
CA ASP A 214 -31.39 5.46 -13.02
C ASP A 214 -30.42 4.75 -13.99
N LEU A 215 -29.33 4.17 -13.46
CA LEU A 215 -28.31 3.42 -14.22
C LEU A 215 -28.16 1.99 -13.70
N PRO A 216 -29.20 1.13 -13.81
CA PRO A 216 -29.08 -0.27 -13.43
C PRO A 216 -28.18 -1.02 -14.42
N GLY A 217 -27.59 -2.12 -13.99
CA GLY A 217 -26.71 -2.92 -14.85
C GLY A 217 -25.59 -3.62 -14.11
N GLN A 218 -24.68 -4.19 -14.89
CA GLN A 218 -23.47 -4.84 -14.39
C GLN A 218 -22.26 -3.94 -14.59
N PHE A 219 -21.37 -3.90 -13.60
CA PHE A 219 -20.08 -3.23 -13.70
C PHE A 219 -19.20 -3.91 -14.76
N PRO A 220 -18.34 -3.18 -15.52
CA PRO A 220 -17.70 -3.74 -16.71
C PRO A 220 -16.61 -4.79 -16.45
N PHE A 221 -16.19 -4.96 -15.20
CA PHE A 221 -15.22 -5.99 -14.80
C PHE A 221 -15.49 -6.42 -13.36
N GLU A 222 -15.02 -7.62 -13.02
CA GLU A 222 -15.17 -8.18 -11.69
C GLU A 222 -14.08 -7.65 -10.74
N VAL A 223 -14.48 -7.30 -9.53
CA VAL A 223 -13.58 -6.99 -8.40
C VAL A 223 -14.01 -7.90 -7.24
N PRO A 224 -13.08 -8.49 -6.46
CA PRO A 224 -13.44 -9.28 -5.30
C PRO A 224 -14.41 -8.54 -4.38
N GLN A 225 -15.45 -9.20 -3.88
CA GLN A 225 -16.52 -8.55 -3.12
C GLN A 225 -16.02 -7.75 -1.90
N HIS A 226 -14.96 -8.21 -1.23
CA HIS A 226 -14.37 -7.51 -0.08
C HIS A 226 -13.59 -6.23 -0.45
N GLN A 227 -13.33 -6.02 -1.75
CA GLN A 227 -12.69 -4.83 -2.32
C GLN A 227 -13.71 -3.93 -3.03
N GLN A 228 -15.00 -4.21 -2.89
CA GLN A 228 -16.08 -3.41 -3.44
C GLN A 228 -17.01 -2.93 -2.32
N LEU A 229 -17.24 -1.62 -2.26
CA LEU A 229 -18.15 -1.00 -1.31
C LEU A 229 -19.28 -0.31 -2.07
N LEU A 230 -20.49 -0.86 -1.93
CA LEU A 230 -21.70 -0.29 -2.51
C LEU A 230 -22.42 0.56 -1.46
N PHE A 231 -22.90 1.73 -1.85
CA PHE A 231 -23.69 2.59 -0.97
C PHE A 231 -24.83 3.27 -1.74
N ARG A 232 -25.96 3.53 -1.06
CA ARG A 232 -27.10 4.26 -1.65
C ARG A 232 -27.12 5.71 -1.21
N ARG A 233 -26.79 5.94 0.05
CA ARG A 233 -26.81 7.26 0.66
C ARG A 233 -25.49 7.54 1.39
N PRO A 234 -25.07 8.82 1.48
CA PRO A 234 -23.82 9.19 2.15
C PRO A 234 -23.72 8.67 3.59
N GLU A 235 -24.84 8.60 4.31
CA GLU A 235 -24.88 8.14 5.71
C GLU A 235 -24.59 6.64 5.83
N ASP A 236 -24.91 5.86 4.79
CA ASP A 236 -24.58 4.44 4.74
C ASP A 236 -23.05 4.30 4.60
N LEU A 237 -22.44 5.12 3.74
CA LEU A 237 -20.99 5.14 3.50
C LEU A 237 -20.20 5.56 4.75
N GLN A 238 -20.67 6.56 5.49
CA GLN A 238 -20.04 7.01 6.75
C GLN A 238 -19.97 5.91 7.81
N LYS A 239 -20.91 4.95 7.80
CA LYS A 239 -20.92 3.83 8.74
C LYS A 239 -20.02 2.68 8.29
N THR A 240 -20.02 2.38 6.99
CA THR A 240 -19.34 1.19 6.46
C THR A 240 -17.89 1.45 6.10
N LEU A 241 -17.56 2.64 5.58
CA LEU A 241 -16.22 2.96 5.09
C LEU A 241 -15.15 2.85 6.18
N PRO A 242 -15.34 3.35 7.43
CA PRO A 242 -14.35 3.18 8.49
C PRO A 242 -14.00 1.71 8.74
N VAL A 243 -15.01 0.84 8.85
CA VAL A 243 -14.79 -0.59 9.13
C VAL A 243 -14.01 -1.27 8.00
N VAL A 244 -14.35 -0.95 6.74
CA VAL A 244 -13.66 -1.50 5.57
C VAL A 244 -12.22 -1.00 5.51
N LEU A 245 -11.99 0.32 5.72
CA LEU A 245 -10.64 0.89 5.71
C LEU A 245 -9.78 0.32 6.84
N GLU A 246 -10.33 0.16 8.04
CA GLU A 246 -9.62 -0.45 9.17
C GLU A 246 -9.18 -1.88 8.85
N THR A 247 -10.05 -2.66 8.22
CA THR A 247 -9.76 -4.04 7.78
C THR A 247 -8.65 -4.08 6.73
N LEU A 248 -8.73 -3.22 5.70
CA LEU A 248 -7.73 -3.17 4.63
C LEU A 248 -6.37 -2.66 5.12
N LEU A 249 -6.37 -1.79 6.14
CA LEU A 249 -5.16 -1.23 6.74
C LEU A 249 -4.58 -2.07 7.88
N GLN A 250 -5.29 -3.10 8.34
CA GLN A 250 -4.89 -3.92 9.49
C GLN A 250 -3.46 -4.49 9.34
N ARG A 251 -3.09 -4.90 8.12
CA ARG A 251 -1.75 -5.43 7.80
C ARG A 251 -0.58 -4.46 8.08
N PHE A 252 -0.86 -3.16 8.21
CA PHE A 252 0.15 -2.14 8.48
C PHE A 252 0.29 -1.85 9.99
N ASN A 253 -0.48 -2.53 10.84
CA ASN A 253 -0.44 -2.40 12.30
C ASN A 253 -0.41 -0.93 12.75
N LEU A 254 -1.25 -0.07 12.16
CA LEU A 254 -1.18 1.38 12.38
C LEU A 254 -1.71 1.83 13.75
N TRP A 255 -2.51 1.00 14.40
CA TRP A 255 -3.26 1.38 15.60
C TRP A 255 -2.46 1.06 16.88
N THR A 256 -2.51 1.96 17.86
CA THR A 256 -1.99 1.72 19.23
C THR A 256 -3.07 1.24 20.18
#